data_AF-A0A0M2S3I3-F1
#
_entry.id   AF-A0A0M2S3I3-F1
#
_cell.length_a   1.000
_cell.length_b   1.000
_cell.length_c   1.000
_cell.angle_alpha   90.00
_cell.angle_beta   90.00
_cell.angle_gamma   90.00
#
_symmetry.space_group_name_H-M   'P 1'
#
loop_
_entity.id
_entity.type
_entity.pdbx_description
1 polymer ?
#
loop_
_entity_poly.entity_id
_entity_poly.type
_entity_poly.pdbx_seq_one_letter_code
_entity_poly.pdbx_strand_id
1 'polypeptide(L)'
;MDSHDVGTPPIVEGYGCTTCGVPLTVITTPAGGRAFLHSRNGNDDHEPNPVPLAQLAHVEMTCDFCSAPRPVASFTFAKLEIAMTTAADVSGMAMHNLGGSWAACEGCARLVEQRDPEGLTARAVKRARRRGLSDDAQSFFRPLHQALFAATPSTPARQPLPYRANNRSRPPAPDAAPAPEVRSLRPQMLPKVRDRLVRFWRTSGGSYLLRLLDSGETYKIPGHLFPGAPVDAPAAIVDAHNPEALRQYTALMANHAENGRVFWIDPDFTALAAHAARDLPDVRVEQVEMPASDGLLVWHTPIYQPVEPQTGLTVPIVAAQWGPIPGGVWITFYTPAETLMQGRQPNELELQGLRERIGWLAPVSSGAGLRFGQPYAPSSEQTRVMLCSLIATWILSTQPDAEVTEEPADKATRKAYQRANRPAPTVRLVRLRRKQQARQDSPDGTTTRVYTRRWWVAGFFRQQPYGPGRALRRRTYVRPHIKGPADAPLILTDQVHVLGDARRRHEP
;
A
#
# COMPACT_ATOMS: atom_id res chain seq x y z
N MET A 1 -61.75 0.59 25.75
CA MET A 1 -61.27 -0.81 25.78
C MET A 1 -60.03 -0.77 24.93
N ASP A 2 -58.95 -0.39 25.62
CA ASP A 2 -57.90 0.42 25.03
C ASP A 2 -56.87 -0.47 24.34
N SER A 3 -56.51 -0.05 23.13
CA SER A 3 -55.46 -0.63 22.32
C SER A 3 -54.14 -0.54 23.07
N HIS A 4 -53.53 -1.68 23.35
CA HIS A 4 -52.15 -1.76 23.80
C HIS A 4 -51.23 -1.15 22.74
N ASP A 5 -50.77 0.06 23.02
CA ASP A 5 -49.65 0.70 22.35
C ASP A 5 -48.41 -0.17 22.57
N VAL A 6 -47.98 -0.88 21.52
CA VAL A 6 -46.73 -1.64 21.51
C VAL A 6 -45.61 -0.61 21.42
N GLY A 7 -45.23 -0.11 22.60
CA GLY A 7 -44.14 0.85 22.76
C GLY A 7 -42.90 0.37 22.02
N THR A 8 -42.48 1.18 21.04
CA THR A 8 -41.18 1.04 20.39
C THR A 8 -40.12 0.98 21.50
N PRO A 9 -39.22 -0.03 21.53
CA PRO A 9 -38.20 -0.08 22.57
C PRO A 9 -37.39 1.22 22.53
N PRO A 10 -37.04 1.81 23.69
CA PRO A 10 -36.33 3.08 23.71
C PRO A 10 -35.06 2.92 22.89
N ILE A 11 -34.96 3.73 21.83
CA ILE A 11 -33.73 3.89 21.07
C ILE A 11 -32.71 4.38 22.09
N VAL A 12 -31.71 3.55 22.39
CA VAL A 12 -30.59 3.98 23.23
C VAL A 12 -29.89 5.09 22.47
N GLU A 13 -30.15 6.34 22.83
CA GLU A 13 -29.44 7.48 22.28
C GLU A 13 -27.96 7.32 22.66
N GLY A 14 -27.14 6.98 21.68
CA GLY A 14 -25.69 7.05 21.84
C GLY A 14 -25.28 8.51 22.01
N TYR A 15 -24.25 8.75 22.82
CA TYR A 15 -23.68 10.07 23.03
C TYR A 15 -22.32 10.16 22.35
N GLY A 16 -21.93 11.35 21.91
CA GLY A 16 -20.58 11.66 21.44
C GLY A 16 -20.10 13.01 21.95
N CYS A 17 -18.80 13.26 21.84
CA CYS A 17 -18.19 14.50 22.30
C CYS A 17 -18.31 15.60 21.24
N THR A 18 -18.86 16.77 21.56
CA THR A 18 -18.92 17.91 20.62
C THR A 18 -17.54 18.44 20.24
N THR A 19 -16.57 18.31 21.13
CA THR A 19 -15.21 18.85 20.96
C THR A 19 -14.41 18.05 19.93
N CYS A 20 -14.50 16.71 19.97
CA CYS A 20 -13.68 15.84 19.11
C CYS A 20 -14.49 14.94 18.17
N GLY A 21 -15.81 14.88 18.29
CA GLY A 21 -16.68 14.06 17.43
C GLY A 21 -16.61 12.55 17.69
N VAL A 22 -15.94 12.12 18.78
CA VAL A 22 -15.77 10.70 19.14
C VAL A 22 -16.98 10.22 19.97
N PRO A 23 -17.51 9.01 19.70
CA PRO A 23 -18.54 8.40 20.55
C PRO A 23 -18.06 8.25 22.01
N LEU A 24 -18.93 8.58 22.95
CA LEU A 24 -18.64 8.51 24.38
C LEU A 24 -19.24 7.23 24.96
N THR A 25 -18.45 6.55 25.78
CA THR A 25 -18.93 5.47 26.64
C THR A 25 -19.74 6.09 27.77
N VAL A 26 -21.00 5.69 27.91
CA VAL A 26 -21.88 6.14 28.99
C VAL A 26 -21.85 5.14 30.14
N ILE A 27 -21.51 5.60 31.33
CA ILE A 27 -21.57 4.83 32.57
C ILE A 27 -22.72 5.37 33.41
N THR A 28 -23.73 4.55 33.68
CA THR A 28 -24.83 4.91 34.57
C THR A 28 -24.49 4.43 35.99
N THR A 29 -24.48 5.33 36.97
CA THR A 29 -24.28 4.98 38.38
C THR A 29 -25.57 4.39 38.97
N PRO A 30 -25.48 3.58 40.04
CA PRO A 30 -26.67 3.02 40.71
C PRO A 30 -27.68 4.07 41.21
N ALA A 31 -27.22 5.30 41.44
CA ALA A 31 -28.04 6.45 41.84
C ALA A 31 -28.70 7.18 40.64
N GLY A 32 -28.55 6.67 39.41
CA GLY A 32 -29.15 7.22 38.20
C GLY A 32 -28.35 8.33 37.51
N GLY A 33 -27.15 8.67 38.00
CA GLY A 33 -26.25 9.63 37.35
C GLY A 33 -25.55 9.03 36.12
N ARG A 34 -25.20 9.84 35.12
CA ARG A 34 -24.45 9.40 33.92
C ARG A 34 -23.06 10.04 33.91
N ALA A 35 -22.01 9.22 33.81
CA ALA A 35 -20.65 9.64 33.53
C ALA A 35 -20.30 9.29 32.08
N PHE A 36 -19.52 10.15 31.42
CA PHE A 36 -19.16 9.99 30.01
C PHE A 36 -17.64 9.89 29.89
N LEU A 37 -17.17 8.90 29.15
CA LEU A 37 -15.75 8.64 28.97
C LEU A 37 -15.41 8.50 27.48
N HIS A 38 -14.27 9.04 27.07
CA HIS A 38 -13.70 8.71 25.77
C HIS A 38 -13.25 7.24 25.79
N SER A 39 -13.63 6.46 24.77
CA SER A 39 -13.20 5.06 24.63
C SER A 39 -11.69 4.91 24.32
N ARG A 40 -10.99 6.03 24.11
CA ARG A 40 -9.55 6.11 23.90
C ARG A 40 -8.92 6.65 25.18
N ASN A 41 -8.26 5.79 25.96
CA ASN A 41 -7.56 6.24 27.16
C ASN A 41 -6.46 7.27 26.81
N GLY A 42 -6.59 8.47 27.38
CA GLY A 42 -5.46 9.14 28.04
C GLY A 42 -4.60 10.12 27.26
N ASN A 43 -5.07 10.73 26.17
CA ASN A 43 -4.31 11.83 25.52
C ASN A 43 -5.18 12.83 24.76
N ASP A 44 -6.45 12.98 25.18
CA ASP A 44 -7.31 14.03 24.64
C ASP A 44 -7.09 15.29 25.51
N ASP A 45 -6.70 16.41 24.90
CA ASP A 45 -6.40 17.67 25.59
C ASP A 45 -7.66 18.35 26.20
N HIS A 46 -8.76 17.61 26.40
CA HIS A 46 -10.05 18.13 26.84
C HIS A 46 -10.89 17.09 27.59
N GLU A 47 -11.77 17.57 28.47
CA GLU A 47 -12.79 16.77 29.12
C GLU A 47 -13.95 16.41 28.16
N PRO A 48 -14.60 15.24 28.33
CA PRO A 48 -15.76 14.83 27.53
C PRO A 48 -16.91 15.84 27.57
N ASN A 49 -17.40 16.29 26.41
CA ASN A 49 -18.56 17.17 26.28
C ASN A 49 -19.73 16.47 25.56
N PRO A 50 -20.62 15.77 26.28
CA PRO A 50 -21.58 14.84 25.70
C PRO A 50 -22.78 15.52 25.02
N VAL A 51 -23.07 15.11 23.79
CA VAL A 51 -24.33 15.38 23.08
C VAL A 51 -24.88 14.10 22.45
N PRO A 52 -26.20 14.00 22.21
CA PRO A 52 -26.75 12.89 21.42
C PRO A 52 -26.06 12.79 20.06
N LEU A 53 -25.71 11.58 19.62
CA LEU A 53 -25.01 11.33 18.35
C LEU A 53 -25.73 11.96 17.14
N ALA A 54 -27.06 12.04 17.18
CA ALA A 54 -27.86 12.68 16.14
C ALA A 54 -27.58 14.19 15.97
N GLN A 55 -27.02 14.84 16.99
CA GLN A 55 -26.70 16.27 17.00
C GLN A 55 -25.25 16.56 16.55
N LEU A 56 -24.43 15.53 16.35
CA LEU A 56 -23.08 15.70 15.83
C LEU A 56 -23.07 15.81 14.31
N ALA A 57 -22.48 16.89 13.79
CA ALA A 57 -22.28 17.09 12.36
C ALA A 57 -21.33 16.04 11.74
N HIS A 58 -20.38 15.55 12.54
CA HIS A 58 -19.40 14.53 12.17
C HIS A 58 -19.19 13.57 13.35
N VAL A 59 -19.37 12.28 13.10
CA VAL A 59 -19.07 11.21 14.07
C VAL A 59 -17.90 10.41 13.54
N GLU A 60 -16.79 10.38 14.27
CA GLU A 60 -15.66 9.51 13.93
C GLU A 60 -15.96 8.08 14.42
N MET A 61 -16.65 7.31 13.57
CA MET A 61 -16.97 5.92 13.88
C MET A 61 -15.67 5.10 13.98
N THR A 62 -15.55 4.34 15.07
CA THR A 62 -14.48 3.37 15.26
C THR A 62 -15.07 1.96 15.38
N CYS A 63 -14.23 0.95 15.17
CA CYS A 63 -14.62 -0.43 15.29
C CYS A 63 -14.75 -0.84 16.76
N ASP A 64 -15.87 -1.39 17.17
CA ASP A 64 -16.14 -1.72 18.57
C ASP A 64 -15.27 -2.87 19.11
N PHE A 65 -14.66 -3.65 18.22
CA PHE A 65 -13.79 -4.79 18.59
C PHE A 65 -12.32 -4.41 18.81
N CYS A 66 -11.76 -3.57 17.95
CA CYS A 66 -10.32 -3.25 17.96
C CYS A 66 -10.02 -1.76 17.91
N SER A 67 -11.08 -0.96 17.99
CA SER A 67 -11.10 0.50 17.96
C SER A 67 -10.47 1.09 16.69
N ALA A 68 -10.40 0.32 15.59
CA ALA A 68 -9.88 0.78 14.30
C ALA A 68 -10.77 1.88 13.72
N PRO A 69 -10.22 2.92 13.10
CA PRO A 69 -11.04 3.95 12.46
C PRO A 69 -11.80 3.36 11.27
N ARG A 70 -12.94 3.98 10.92
CA ARG A 70 -13.74 3.68 9.71
C ARG A 70 -14.23 2.21 9.65
N PRO A 71 -15.15 1.80 10.53
CA PRO A 71 -15.85 0.53 10.38
C PRO A 71 -16.64 0.50 9.06
N VAL A 72 -16.76 -0.69 8.49
CA VAL A 72 -17.35 -0.92 7.15
C VAL A 72 -18.63 -1.74 7.22
N ALA A 73 -18.90 -2.35 8.37
CA ALA A 73 -20.04 -3.21 8.62
C ALA A 73 -20.56 -3.00 10.04
N SER A 74 -21.85 -3.17 10.24
CA SER A 74 -22.46 -3.39 11.54
C SER A 74 -22.97 -4.82 11.65
N PHE A 75 -22.89 -5.36 12.86
CA PHE A 75 -23.40 -6.67 13.21
C PHE A 75 -24.34 -6.54 14.40
N THR A 76 -25.47 -7.23 14.34
CA THR A 76 -26.39 -7.30 15.47
C THR A 76 -26.08 -8.52 16.31
N PHE A 77 -25.71 -8.31 17.58
CA PHE A 77 -25.50 -9.35 18.59
C PHE A 77 -26.63 -9.32 19.62
N ALA A 78 -26.78 -10.41 20.37
CA ALA A 78 -27.61 -10.41 21.57
C ALA A 78 -27.09 -9.36 22.58
N LYS A 79 -28.01 -8.70 23.29
CA LYS A 79 -27.66 -7.68 24.29
C LYS A 79 -26.81 -8.33 25.38
N LEU A 80 -25.62 -7.77 25.62
CA LEU A 80 -24.75 -8.17 26.73
C LEU A 80 -24.77 -7.10 27.82
N GLU A 81 -25.04 -7.57 29.03
CA GLU A 81 -24.86 -6.81 30.26
C GLU A 81 -23.59 -7.32 30.93
N ILE A 82 -22.63 -6.42 31.15
CA ILE A 82 -21.34 -6.76 31.73
C ILE A 82 -21.16 -5.98 33.01
N ALA A 83 -20.91 -6.69 34.11
CA ALA A 83 -20.49 -6.08 35.36
C ALA A 83 -18.99 -5.74 35.26
N MET A 84 -18.63 -4.46 35.36
CA MET A 84 -17.23 -4.03 35.47
C MET A 84 -16.99 -3.34 36.81
N THR A 85 -15.80 -3.53 37.37
CA THR A 85 -15.32 -2.82 38.55
C THR A 85 -14.61 -1.55 38.11
N THR A 86 -15.02 -0.39 38.62
CA THR A 86 -14.29 0.85 38.36
C THR A 86 -13.05 0.88 39.26
N ALA A 87 -11.93 1.34 38.73
CA ALA A 87 -10.62 1.31 39.39
C ALA A 87 -10.51 2.19 40.66
N ALA A 88 -11.61 2.75 41.16
CA ALA A 88 -11.63 3.68 42.28
C ALA A 88 -12.26 3.12 43.57
N ASP A 89 -13.10 2.07 43.53
CA ASP A 89 -13.67 1.47 44.76
C ASP A 89 -14.14 0.03 44.54
N VAL A 90 -13.72 -0.89 45.41
CA VAL A 90 -14.05 -2.34 45.39
C VAL A 90 -15.54 -2.61 45.67
N SER A 91 -16.33 -1.58 45.99
CA SER A 91 -17.76 -1.66 46.30
C SER A 91 -18.69 -1.22 45.15
N GLY A 92 -18.16 -0.74 44.03
CA GLY A 92 -18.94 -0.20 42.91
C GLY A 92 -19.01 -1.15 41.71
N MET A 93 -19.80 -2.23 41.78
CA MET A 93 -20.08 -3.06 40.61
C MET A 93 -21.10 -2.34 39.72
N ALA A 94 -20.66 -1.81 38.58
CA ALA A 94 -21.53 -1.10 37.64
C ALA A 94 -21.93 -2.04 36.48
N MET A 95 -23.22 -2.07 36.15
CA MET A 95 -23.71 -2.82 34.99
C MET A 95 -23.60 -1.95 33.72
N HIS A 96 -22.86 -2.47 32.74
CA HIS A 96 -22.69 -1.84 31.43
C HIS A 96 -23.52 -2.57 30.38
N ASN A 97 -24.44 -1.84 29.73
CA ASN A 97 -25.14 -2.34 28.55
C ASN A 97 -24.34 -1.93 27.31
N LEU A 98 -23.72 -2.90 26.65
CA LEU A 98 -22.88 -2.64 25.47
C LEU A 98 -23.67 -2.50 24.16
N GLY A 99 -25.00 -2.52 24.22
CA GLY A 99 -25.86 -2.44 23.05
C GLY A 99 -25.83 -3.70 22.19
N GLY A 100 -26.78 -3.77 21.24
CA GLY A 100 -26.92 -4.90 20.32
C GLY A 100 -26.27 -4.69 18.95
N SER A 101 -25.83 -3.47 18.61
CA SER A 101 -25.27 -3.14 17.29
C SER A 101 -23.79 -2.80 17.42
N TRP A 102 -22.94 -3.57 16.74
CA TRP A 102 -21.49 -3.49 16.83
C TRP A 102 -20.88 -3.21 15.45
N ALA A 103 -20.18 -2.09 15.34
CA ALA A 103 -19.46 -1.67 14.15
C ALA A 103 -18.09 -2.37 14.04
N ALA A 104 -17.82 -2.95 12.88
CA ALA A 104 -16.59 -3.70 12.60
C ALA A 104 -15.82 -3.08 11.43
N CYS A 105 -14.50 -2.94 11.59
CA CYS A 105 -13.61 -2.76 10.44
C CYS A 105 -13.54 -4.04 9.60
N GLU A 106 -13.11 -3.96 8.34
CA GLU A 106 -13.03 -5.14 7.45
C GLU A 106 -12.25 -6.31 8.07
N GLY A 107 -11.22 -6.00 8.87
CA GLY A 107 -10.44 -6.97 9.61
C GLY A 107 -11.24 -7.76 10.66
N CYS A 108 -12.09 -7.06 11.43
CA CYS A 108 -12.94 -7.68 12.45
C CYS A 108 -14.21 -8.28 11.85
N ALA A 109 -14.77 -7.67 10.79
CA ALA A 109 -15.96 -8.17 10.11
C ALA A 109 -15.75 -9.59 9.59
N ARG A 110 -14.60 -9.85 8.95
CA ARG A 110 -14.23 -11.19 8.49
C ARG A 110 -14.12 -12.20 9.64
N LEU A 111 -13.56 -11.80 10.78
CA LEU A 111 -13.41 -12.68 11.94
C LEU A 111 -14.77 -12.96 12.60
N VAL A 112 -15.69 -11.98 12.56
CA VAL A 112 -17.08 -12.17 12.97
C VAL A 112 -17.82 -13.15 12.06
N GLU A 113 -17.69 -12.98 10.74
CA GLU A 113 -18.27 -13.88 9.74
C GLU A 113 -17.73 -15.32 9.86
N GLN A 114 -16.46 -15.47 10.22
CA GLN A 114 -15.79 -16.75 10.48
C GLN A 114 -16.09 -17.32 11.87
N ARG A 115 -16.78 -16.57 12.75
CA ARG A 115 -16.99 -16.91 14.17
C ARG A 115 -15.69 -17.27 14.91
N ASP A 116 -14.66 -16.46 14.73
CA ASP A 116 -13.35 -16.61 15.37
C ASP A 116 -13.15 -15.62 16.54
N PRO A 117 -13.63 -15.93 17.77
CA PRO A 117 -13.48 -15.05 18.92
C PRO A 117 -12.02 -14.92 19.40
N GLU A 118 -11.19 -15.96 19.20
CA GLU A 118 -9.78 -15.93 19.61
C GLU A 118 -8.98 -15.03 18.67
N GLY A 119 -9.24 -15.07 17.36
CA GLY A 119 -8.67 -14.13 16.38
C GLY A 119 -9.10 -12.68 16.63
N LEU A 120 -10.37 -12.46 17.04
CA LEU A 120 -10.85 -11.13 17.44
C LEU A 120 -10.12 -10.62 18.69
N THR A 121 -9.97 -11.45 19.72
CA THR A 121 -9.23 -11.12 20.93
C THR A 121 -7.76 -10.81 20.62
N ALA A 122 -7.07 -11.66 19.86
CA ALA A 122 -5.68 -11.43 19.49
C ALA A 122 -5.51 -10.12 18.72
N ARG A 123 -6.44 -9.82 17.79
CA ARG A 123 -6.45 -8.56 17.04
C ARG A 123 -6.71 -7.34 17.92
N ALA A 124 -7.66 -7.43 18.85
CA ALA A 124 -7.97 -6.37 19.81
C ALA A 124 -6.79 -6.09 20.74
N VAL A 125 -6.18 -7.12 21.32
CA VAL A 125 -4.98 -7.02 22.18
C VAL A 125 -3.80 -6.41 21.42
N LYS A 126 -3.51 -6.88 20.20
CA LYS A 126 -2.44 -6.31 19.36
C LYS A 126 -2.65 -4.82 19.09
N ARG A 127 -3.90 -4.40 18.87
CA ARG A 127 -4.28 -2.99 18.66
C ARG A 127 -4.23 -2.18 19.94
N ALA A 128 -4.59 -2.76 21.08
CA ALA A 128 -4.52 -2.12 22.39
C ALA A 128 -3.07 -1.83 22.79
N ARG A 129 -2.17 -2.82 22.64
CA ARG A 129 -0.72 -2.65 22.87
C ARG A 129 -0.12 -1.50 22.08
N ARG A 130 -0.49 -1.37 20.80
CA ARG A 130 -0.03 -0.26 19.93
C ARG A 130 -0.52 1.12 20.38
N ARG A 131 -1.50 1.20 21.28
CA ARG A 131 -2.01 2.43 21.89
C ARG A 131 -1.45 2.67 23.29
N GLY A 132 -0.52 1.83 23.75
CA GLY A 132 0.05 1.94 25.10
C GLY A 132 -0.83 1.39 26.22
N LEU A 133 -1.86 0.57 25.90
CA LEU A 133 -2.65 -0.13 26.91
C LEU A 133 -1.86 -1.33 27.48
N SER A 134 -2.01 -1.60 28.78
CA SER A 134 -1.26 -2.64 29.50
C SER A 134 -1.54 -4.06 28.98
N ASP A 135 -0.63 -4.99 29.28
CA ASP A 135 -0.71 -6.39 28.87
C ASP A 135 -1.92 -7.16 29.43
N ASP A 136 -2.57 -6.62 30.48
CA ASP A 136 -3.78 -7.18 31.08
C ASP A 136 -5.04 -7.02 30.20
N ALA A 137 -4.94 -6.30 29.07
CA ALA A 137 -6.03 -6.12 28.12
C ALA A 137 -6.59 -7.46 27.58
N GLN A 138 -5.77 -8.52 27.54
CA GLN A 138 -6.22 -9.85 27.14
C GLN A 138 -7.25 -10.44 28.11
N SER A 139 -7.08 -10.19 29.42
CA SER A 139 -8.01 -10.62 30.48
C SER A 139 -9.38 -9.96 30.35
N PHE A 140 -9.46 -8.81 29.65
CA PHE A 140 -10.70 -8.10 29.39
C PHE A 140 -11.37 -8.49 28.06
N PHE A 141 -10.61 -8.49 26.96
CA PHE A 141 -11.17 -8.74 25.62
C PHE A 141 -11.62 -10.18 25.43
N ARG A 142 -10.92 -11.15 26.04
CA ARG A 142 -11.19 -12.57 25.82
C ARG A 142 -12.56 -13.00 26.36
N PRO A 143 -12.92 -12.72 27.63
CA PRO A 143 -14.25 -13.07 28.14
C PRO A 143 -15.37 -12.33 27.39
N LEU A 144 -15.13 -11.06 27.01
CA LEU A 144 -16.09 -10.25 26.27
C LEU A 144 -16.42 -10.86 24.90
N HIS A 145 -15.41 -11.17 24.07
CA HIS A 145 -15.68 -11.77 22.76
C HIS A 145 -16.28 -13.17 22.88
N GLN A 146 -15.80 -13.99 23.83
CA GLN A 146 -16.39 -15.31 24.05
C GLN A 146 -17.88 -15.21 24.44
N ALA A 147 -18.23 -14.31 25.37
CA ALA A 147 -19.62 -14.07 25.75
C ALA A 147 -20.47 -13.56 24.58
N LEU A 148 -19.92 -12.68 23.74
CA LEU A 148 -20.58 -12.12 22.56
C LEU A 148 -21.01 -13.21 21.54
N PHE A 149 -20.12 -14.17 21.25
CA PHE A 149 -20.43 -15.29 20.35
C PHE A 149 -21.25 -16.38 21.02
N ALA A 150 -21.09 -16.62 22.33
CA ALA A 150 -21.92 -17.56 23.08
C ALA A 150 -23.39 -17.10 23.15
N ALA A 151 -23.61 -15.79 23.35
CA ALA A 151 -24.94 -15.19 23.38
C ALA A 151 -25.59 -15.07 21.98
N THR A 152 -24.81 -15.22 20.91
CA THR A 152 -25.29 -15.11 19.51
C THR A 152 -24.94 -16.40 18.74
N PRO A 153 -25.78 -17.46 18.83
CA PRO A 153 -25.42 -18.80 18.33
C PRO A 153 -25.27 -18.88 16.80
N SER A 154 -26.00 -18.05 16.05
CA SER A 154 -25.90 -17.94 14.60
C SER A 154 -24.89 -16.86 14.19
N THR A 155 -24.23 -17.04 13.04
CA THR A 155 -23.35 -15.98 12.48
C THR A 155 -24.19 -14.73 12.23
N PRO A 156 -23.86 -13.59 12.87
CA PRO A 156 -24.63 -12.37 12.69
C PRO A 156 -24.50 -11.87 11.24
N ALA A 157 -25.60 -11.42 10.66
CA ALA A 157 -25.61 -10.94 9.28
C ALA A 157 -24.82 -9.63 9.16
N ARG A 158 -23.91 -9.57 8.18
CA ARG A 158 -23.21 -8.33 7.82
C ARG A 158 -24.20 -7.33 7.26
N GLN A 159 -24.40 -6.22 7.97
CA GLN A 159 -25.07 -5.05 7.44
C GLN A 159 -24.01 -4.05 6.97
N PRO A 160 -23.90 -3.77 5.66
CA PRO A 160 -22.99 -2.74 5.19
C PRO A 160 -23.35 -1.40 5.83
N LEU A 161 -22.39 -0.77 6.50
CA LEU A 161 -22.59 0.60 6.95
C LEU A 161 -22.57 1.49 5.70
N PRO A 162 -23.65 2.26 5.42
CA PRO A 162 -23.66 3.14 4.26
C PRO A 162 -22.53 4.14 4.45
N TYR A 163 -21.50 4.02 3.62
CA TYR A 163 -20.57 5.11 3.42
C TYR A 163 -21.38 6.25 2.80
N ARG A 164 -21.92 7.15 3.63
CA ARG A 164 -22.31 8.48 3.16
C ARG A 164 -21.02 9.13 2.70
N ALA A 165 -20.72 8.97 1.41
CA ALA A 165 -19.96 9.95 0.68
C ALA A 165 -20.71 11.27 0.87
N ASN A 166 -20.33 12.05 1.87
CA ASN A 166 -20.74 13.44 2.00
C ASN A 166 -20.04 14.20 0.87
N ASN A 167 -20.59 14.05 -0.34
CA ASN A 167 -20.32 14.87 -1.49
C ASN A 167 -21.25 16.10 -1.44
N ARG A 168 -21.26 16.78 -0.29
CA ARG A 168 -21.70 18.17 -0.16
C ARG A 168 -20.49 18.93 0.32
N SER A 169 -20.06 19.86 -0.52
CA SER A 169 -18.97 20.79 -0.31
C SER A 169 -18.92 21.23 1.14
N ARG A 170 -17.87 20.80 1.85
CA ARG A 170 -17.47 21.40 3.12
C ARG A 170 -17.25 22.89 2.83
N PRO A 171 -17.93 23.85 3.48
CA PRO A 171 -17.42 25.21 3.48
C PRO A 171 -15.99 25.13 4.04
N PRO A 172 -15.01 25.81 3.44
CA PRO A 172 -13.60 25.49 3.65
C PRO A 172 -13.25 25.69 5.13
N ALA A 173 -13.18 24.60 5.89
CA ALA A 173 -12.48 24.62 7.15
C ALA A 173 -10.98 24.80 6.83
N PRO A 174 -10.29 25.71 7.52
CA PRO A 174 -8.90 26.03 7.24
C PRO A 174 -8.07 24.74 7.33
N ASP A 175 -7.36 24.46 6.24
CA ASP A 175 -6.35 23.42 6.09
C ASP A 175 -6.66 22.05 6.71
N ALA A 176 -7.60 21.32 6.10
CA ALA A 176 -7.44 19.87 6.08
C ALA A 176 -6.17 19.55 5.29
N ALA A 177 -5.12 19.10 5.98
CA ALA A 177 -3.87 18.74 5.36
C ALA A 177 -4.12 17.75 4.20
N PRO A 178 -3.57 18.01 3.00
CA PRO A 178 -3.73 17.11 1.86
C PRO A 178 -3.23 15.71 2.22
N ALA A 179 -3.75 14.68 1.51
CA ALA A 179 -3.07 13.39 1.43
C ALA A 179 -1.57 13.67 1.24
N PRO A 180 -0.66 13.05 2.02
CA PRO A 180 0.72 13.51 2.10
C PRO A 180 1.23 13.67 0.67
N GLU A 181 1.47 14.92 0.27
CA GLU A 181 2.15 15.21 -0.97
C GLU A 181 3.50 14.54 -0.81
N VAL A 182 3.64 13.34 -1.36
CA VAL A 182 4.94 12.72 -1.54
C VAL A 182 5.67 13.70 -2.43
N ARG A 183 6.51 14.55 -1.82
CA ARG A 183 7.30 15.55 -2.54
C ARG A 183 8.01 14.79 -3.66
N SER A 184 7.54 14.99 -4.88
CA SER A 184 7.96 14.14 -5.97
C SER A 184 9.46 14.31 -6.20
N LEU A 185 10.18 13.20 -6.24
CA LEU A 185 11.62 13.21 -6.47
C LEU A 185 11.87 13.70 -7.90
N ARG A 186 12.49 14.88 -8.02
CA ARG A 186 13.00 15.38 -9.29
C ARG A 186 14.06 14.42 -9.86
N PRO A 187 14.07 14.17 -11.18
CA PRO A 187 14.99 13.22 -11.78
C PRO A 187 16.47 13.50 -11.47
N GLN A 188 16.87 14.77 -11.47
CA GLN A 188 18.26 15.18 -11.26
C GLN A 188 18.78 14.88 -9.84
N MET A 189 17.88 14.62 -8.89
CA MET A 189 18.24 14.21 -7.53
C MET A 189 18.49 12.72 -7.40
N LEU A 190 18.08 11.89 -8.37
CA LEU A 190 18.14 10.44 -8.21
C LEU A 190 19.56 9.88 -8.00
N PRO A 191 20.63 10.42 -8.61
CA PRO A 191 21.99 9.99 -8.27
C PRO A 191 22.35 10.25 -6.80
N LYS A 192 21.87 11.36 -6.22
CA LYS A 192 22.02 11.65 -4.78
C LYS A 192 21.16 10.70 -3.93
N VAL A 193 19.95 10.36 -4.39
CA VAL A 193 19.09 9.37 -3.73
C VAL A 193 19.78 8.01 -3.70
N ARG A 194 20.35 7.58 -4.84
CA ARG A 194 21.16 6.35 -4.94
C ARG A 194 22.32 6.37 -3.95
N ASP A 195 23.11 7.44 -3.91
CA ASP A 195 24.26 7.53 -3.00
C ASP A 195 23.84 7.48 -1.53
N ARG A 196 22.69 8.10 -1.18
CA ARG A 196 22.12 7.97 0.16
C ARG A 196 21.61 6.57 0.45
N LEU A 197 21.06 5.88 -0.54
CA LEU A 197 20.61 4.50 -0.41
C LEU A 197 21.81 3.54 -0.21
N VAL A 198 22.90 3.72 -0.95
CA VAL A 198 24.17 3.01 -0.73
C VAL A 198 24.68 3.24 0.69
N ARG A 199 24.74 4.50 1.14
CA ARG A 199 25.14 4.83 2.50
C ARG A 199 24.23 4.18 3.53
N PHE A 200 22.91 4.26 3.34
CA PHE A 200 21.92 3.63 4.20
C PHE A 200 22.23 2.13 4.35
N TRP A 201 22.35 1.39 3.25
CA TRP A 201 22.63 -0.04 3.30
C TRP A 201 23.97 -0.36 3.98
N ARG A 202 25.00 0.45 3.76
CA ARG A 202 26.33 0.28 4.40
C ARG A 202 26.35 0.59 5.90
N THR A 203 25.54 1.53 6.39
CA THR A 203 25.64 2.01 7.78
C THR A 203 24.41 1.68 8.62
N SER A 204 23.23 2.06 8.16
CA SER A 204 22.00 2.07 8.96
C SER A 204 21.09 0.87 8.65
N GLY A 205 21.29 0.21 7.50
CA GLY A 205 20.40 -0.82 6.95
C GLY A 205 20.26 -2.02 7.88
N GLY A 206 21.36 -2.52 8.46
CA GLY A 206 21.31 -3.62 9.42
C GLY A 206 20.46 -3.28 10.64
N SER A 207 20.73 -2.14 11.28
CA SER A 207 19.94 -1.66 12.43
C SER A 207 18.48 -1.36 12.10
N TYR A 208 18.20 -0.97 10.85
CA TYR A 208 16.84 -0.75 10.37
C TYR A 208 16.08 -2.07 10.26
N LEU A 209 16.70 -3.08 9.64
CA LEU A 209 16.11 -4.39 9.49
C LEU A 209 15.93 -5.11 10.83
N LEU A 210 16.92 -5.04 11.74
CA LEU A 210 16.78 -5.60 13.09
C LEU A 210 15.57 -5.03 13.81
N ARG A 211 15.37 -3.71 13.79
CA ARG A 211 14.19 -3.08 14.40
C ARG A 211 12.87 -3.55 13.78
N LEU A 212 12.85 -3.86 12.49
CA LEU A 212 11.66 -4.44 11.85
C LEU A 212 11.42 -5.87 12.38
N LEU A 213 12.47 -6.70 12.44
CA LEU A 213 12.38 -8.07 12.96
C LEU A 213 11.94 -8.08 14.43
N ASP A 214 12.50 -7.20 15.26
CA ASP A 214 12.13 -7.02 16.68
C ASP A 214 10.66 -6.60 16.84
N SER A 215 10.10 -5.90 15.85
CA SER A 215 8.68 -5.53 15.82
C SER A 215 7.75 -6.67 15.38
N GLY A 216 8.31 -7.87 15.14
CA GLY A 216 7.60 -9.06 14.70
C GLY A 216 7.33 -9.12 13.19
N GLU A 217 7.94 -8.23 12.40
CA GLU A 217 7.87 -8.30 10.94
C GLU A 217 8.77 -9.41 10.41
N THR A 218 8.40 -9.99 9.28
CA THR A 218 9.25 -10.98 8.58
C THR A 218 9.94 -10.33 7.40
N TYR A 219 11.19 -10.72 7.15
CA TYR A 219 11.97 -10.18 6.03
C TYR A 219 12.68 -11.32 5.30
N LYS A 220 12.59 -11.35 3.97
CA LYS A 220 13.24 -12.37 3.13
C LYS A 220 14.54 -11.83 2.56
N ILE A 221 15.57 -12.68 2.49
CA ILE A 221 16.86 -12.40 1.84
C ILE A 221 17.22 -13.57 0.90
N PRO A 222 18.16 -13.39 -0.06
CA PRO A 222 18.60 -14.49 -0.92
C PRO A 222 19.15 -15.68 -0.10
N GLY A 223 18.69 -16.90 -0.40
CA GLY A 223 19.04 -18.09 0.37
C GLY A 223 20.52 -18.43 0.38
N HIS A 224 21.24 -18.14 -0.71
CA HIS A 224 22.68 -18.40 -0.82
C HIS A 224 23.54 -17.53 0.12
N LEU A 225 22.95 -16.53 0.80
CA LEU A 225 23.63 -15.75 1.84
C LEU A 225 23.64 -16.44 3.21
N PHE A 226 22.91 -17.54 3.37
CA PHE A 226 22.94 -18.30 4.61
C PHE A 226 24.17 -19.22 4.62
N PRO A 227 24.94 -19.28 5.72
CA PRO A 227 26.11 -20.14 5.82
C PRO A 227 25.78 -21.61 5.48
N GLY A 228 26.53 -22.19 4.55
CA GLY A 228 26.36 -23.58 4.11
C GLY A 228 25.18 -23.83 3.16
N ALA A 229 24.41 -22.80 2.79
CA ALA A 229 23.33 -22.93 1.81
C ALA A 229 23.89 -23.09 0.38
N PRO A 230 23.24 -23.88 -0.48
CA PRO A 230 23.65 -24.00 -1.88
C PRO A 230 23.43 -22.69 -2.64
N VAL A 231 24.16 -22.50 -3.73
CA VAL A 231 24.12 -21.30 -4.59
C VAL A 231 22.72 -21.05 -5.17
N ASP A 232 21.94 -22.12 -5.34
CA ASP A 232 20.58 -22.07 -5.87
C ASP A 232 19.49 -21.95 -4.78
N ALA A 233 19.86 -21.84 -3.50
CA ALA A 233 18.92 -21.80 -2.39
C ALA A 233 17.83 -20.73 -2.57
N PRO A 234 16.54 -21.07 -2.28
CA PRO A 234 15.43 -20.13 -2.40
C PRO A 234 15.53 -19.02 -1.38
N ALA A 235 14.80 -17.92 -1.60
CA ALA A 235 14.72 -16.83 -0.63
C ALA A 235 14.20 -17.35 0.72
N ALA A 236 14.89 -17.00 1.81
CA ALA A 236 14.57 -17.47 3.15
C ALA A 236 14.37 -16.29 4.10
N ILE A 237 13.59 -16.51 5.16
CA ILE A 237 13.34 -15.49 6.19
C ILE A 237 14.60 -15.34 7.02
N VAL A 238 15.06 -14.11 7.21
CA VAL A 238 16.21 -13.81 8.07
C VAL A 238 15.78 -13.82 9.54
N ASP A 239 16.60 -14.43 10.38
CA ASP A 239 16.46 -14.42 11.84
C ASP A 239 17.29 -13.27 12.42
N ALA A 240 16.71 -12.51 13.36
CA ALA A 240 17.39 -11.44 14.09
C ALA A 240 18.66 -11.94 14.81
N HIS A 241 18.72 -13.23 15.15
CA HIS A 241 19.87 -13.86 15.81
C HIS A 241 21.00 -14.27 14.85
N ASN A 242 20.84 -14.07 13.53
CA ASN A 242 21.89 -14.35 12.54
C ASN A 242 22.49 -13.04 11.99
N PRO A 243 23.50 -12.47 12.68
CA PRO A 243 24.06 -11.19 12.28
C PRO A 243 24.87 -11.27 10.97
N GLU A 244 25.35 -12.46 10.58
CA GLU A 244 26.16 -12.61 9.36
C GLU A 244 25.31 -12.54 8.09
N ALA A 245 24.21 -13.29 8.02
CA ALA A 245 23.32 -13.25 6.86
C ALA A 245 22.76 -11.83 6.62
N LEU A 246 22.49 -11.10 7.71
CA LEU A 246 22.05 -9.71 7.63
C LEU A 246 23.15 -8.77 7.11
N ARG A 247 24.40 -8.92 7.58
CA ARG A 247 25.55 -8.14 7.09
C ARG A 247 25.81 -8.40 5.61
N GLN A 248 25.78 -9.67 5.19
CA GLN A 248 25.97 -10.03 3.79
C GLN A 248 24.85 -9.45 2.91
N TYR A 249 23.61 -9.50 3.40
CA TYR A 249 22.48 -8.92 2.69
C TYR A 249 22.59 -7.41 2.52
N THR A 250 22.93 -6.67 3.58
CA THR A 250 23.06 -5.21 3.48
C THR A 250 24.24 -4.80 2.60
N ALA A 251 25.34 -5.56 2.60
CA ALA A 251 26.45 -5.38 1.67
C ALA A 251 26.02 -5.64 0.21
N LEU A 252 25.28 -6.72 -0.04
CA LEU A 252 24.72 -7.04 -1.36
C LEU A 252 23.81 -5.91 -1.87
N MET A 253 22.89 -5.42 -1.04
CA MET A 253 21.99 -4.33 -1.40
C MET A 253 22.73 -3.02 -1.67
N ALA A 254 23.78 -2.71 -0.90
CA ALA A 254 24.64 -1.56 -1.16
C ALA A 254 25.34 -1.67 -2.51
N ASN A 255 25.87 -2.85 -2.86
CA ASN A 255 26.56 -3.09 -4.12
C ASN A 255 25.61 -2.96 -5.32
N HIS A 256 24.40 -3.53 -5.23
CA HIS A 256 23.38 -3.36 -6.27
C HIS A 256 22.97 -1.90 -6.45
N ALA A 257 22.82 -1.15 -5.35
CA ALA A 257 22.52 0.28 -5.42
C ALA A 257 23.68 1.07 -6.05
N GLU A 258 24.93 0.75 -5.71
CA GLU A 258 26.12 1.47 -6.19
C GLU A 258 26.38 1.23 -7.68
N ASN A 259 26.26 -0.02 -8.13
CA ASN A 259 26.42 -0.43 -9.53
C ASN A 259 25.19 -0.09 -10.39
N GLY A 260 24.05 0.15 -9.75
CA GLY A 260 22.77 0.33 -10.40
C GLY A 260 22.71 1.52 -11.35
N ARG A 261 22.22 1.26 -12.57
CA ARG A 261 21.75 2.31 -13.49
C ARG A 261 20.49 2.96 -12.92
N VAL A 262 20.40 4.28 -13.00
CA VAL A 262 19.30 5.04 -12.39
C VAL A 262 18.27 5.43 -13.44
N PHE A 263 17.00 5.09 -13.20
CA PHE A 263 15.88 5.33 -14.09
C PHE A 263 14.80 6.17 -13.39
N TRP A 264 14.31 7.19 -14.08
CA TRP A 264 13.12 7.95 -13.69
C TRP A 264 12.01 7.68 -14.71
N ILE A 265 10.85 7.24 -14.23
CA ILE A 265 9.73 6.84 -15.08
C ILE A 265 8.64 7.91 -15.04
N ASP A 266 8.29 8.39 -16.22
CA ASP A 266 7.25 9.41 -16.42
C ASP A 266 5.85 8.92 -15.98
N PRO A 267 4.93 9.82 -15.58
CA PRO A 267 3.57 9.44 -15.16
C PRO A 267 2.78 8.62 -16.18
N ASP A 268 2.83 9.01 -17.46
CA ASP A 268 2.08 8.32 -18.51
C ASP A 268 2.64 6.91 -18.72
N PHE A 269 3.97 6.78 -18.64
CA PHE A 269 4.65 5.49 -18.72
C PHE A 269 4.33 4.61 -17.51
N THR A 270 4.28 5.21 -16.32
CA THR A 270 3.91 4.53 -15.06
C THR A 270 2.48 3.98 -15.15
N ALA A 271 1.53 4.78 -15.62
CA ALA A 271 0.13 4.36 -15.81
C ALA A 271 0.02 3.21 -16.83
N LEU A 272 0.73 3.31 -17.96
CA LEU A 272 0.77 2.22 -18.95
C LEU A 272 1.35 0.94 -18.35
N ALA A 273 2.43 1.02 -17.57
CA ALA A 273 3.05 -0.14 -16.95
C ALA A 273 2.12 -0.79 -15.92
N ALA A 274 1.43 0.00 -15.09
CA ALA A 274 0.43 -0.51 -14.14
C ALA A 274 -0.77 -1.18 -14.83
N HIS A 275 -1.20 -0.66 -15.99
CA HIS A 275 -2.23 -1.28 -16.80
C HIS A 275 -1.75 -2.59 -17.40
N ALA A 276 -0.61 -2.57 -18.11
CA ALA A 276 -0.01 -3.74 -18.75
C ALA A 276 0.26 -4.87 -17.74
N ALA A 277 0.67 -4.56 -16.52
CA ALA A 277 0.92 -5.54 -15.47
C ALA A 277 -0.25 -6.50 -15.20
N ARG A 278 -1.49 -6.07 -15.46
CA ARG A 278 -2.71 -6.90 -15.29
C ARG A 278 -2.81 -8.03 -16.32
N ASP A 279 -2.20 -7.83 -17.48
CA ASP A 279 -2.24 -8.76 -18.60
C ASP A 279 -1.09 -9.79 -18.55
N LEU A 280 -0.18 -9.68 -17.56
CA LEU A 280 0.89 -10.66 -17.37
C LEU A 280 0.30 -11.98 -16.81
N PRO A 281 0.49 -13.12 -17.50
CA PRO A 281 -0.08 -14.39 -17.09
C PRO A 281 0.67 -15.01 -15.90
N ASP A 282 1.96 -14.69 -15.76
CA ASP A 282 2.87 -15.27 -14.77
C ASP A 282 3.88 -14.23 -14.26
N VAL A 283 4.40 -14.46 -13.05
CA VAL A 283 5.56 -13.73 -12.53
C VAL A 283 6.82 -14.47 -12.96
N ARG A 284 7.25 -14.25 -14.20
CA ARG A 284 8.52 -14.73 -14.74
C ARG A 284 9.34 -13.53 -15.21
N VAL A 285 10.67 -13.65 -15.25
CA VAL A 285 11.54 -12.67 -15.88
C VAL A 285 12.62 -13.37 -16.72
N GLU A 286 12.96 -12.76 -17.85
CA GLU A 286 14.14 -13.09 -18.64
C GLU A 286 15.18 -11.97 -18.55
N GLN A 287 16.47 -12.31 -18.64
CA GLN A 287 17.52 -11.30 -18.56
C GLN A 287 17.39 -10.21 -19.63
N VAL A 288 16.94 -10.58 -20.84
CA VAL A 288 16.75 -9.65 -21.97
C VAL A 288 15.62 -8.63 -21.75
N GLU A 289 14.72 -8.90 -20.81
CA GLU A 289 13.58 -8.01 -20.52
C GLU A 289 13.98 -6.84 -19.63
N MET A 290 15.07 -6.98 -18.86
CA MET A 290 15.55 -5.95 -17.94
C MET A 290 16.35 -4.87 -18.69
N PRO A 291 16.17 -3.57 -18.36
CA PRO A 291 16.92 -2.49 -18.99
C PRO A 291 18.39 -2.42 -18.53
N ALA A 292 18.75 -3.14 -17.46
CA ALA A 292 20.09 -3.23 -16.88
C ALA A 292 20.20 -4.46 -15.96
N SER A 293 21.42 -4.97 -15.75
CA SER A 293 21.66 -6.04 -14.77
C SER A 293 21.43 -5.57 -13.32
N ASP A 294 21.95 -4.39 -12.98
CA ASP A 294 21.71 -3.69 -11.72
C ASP A 294 20.97 -2.38 -12.02
N GLY A 295 19.97 -2.05 -11.22
CA GLY A 295 19.25 -0.81 -11.42
C GLY A 295 18.49 -0.31 -10.19
N LEU A 296 18.28 1.00 -10.20
CA LEU A 296 17.38 1.71 -9.30
C LEU A 296 16.42 2.50 -10.17
N LEU A 297 15.13 2.25 -10.00
CA LEU A 297 14.07 2.90 -10.74
C LEU A 297 13.15 3.64 -9.77
N VAL A 298 12.75 4.85 -10.13
CA VAL A 298 11.75 5.65 -9.42
C VAL A 298 10.63 6.01 -10.38
N TRP A 299 9.39 5.66 -10.02
CA TRP A 299 8.21 6.12 -10.71
C TRP A 299 7.80 7.50 -10.19
N HIS A 300 7.49 8.44 -11.09
CA HIS A 300 7.08 9.79 -10.69
C HIS A 300 5.81 9.78 -9.83
N THR A 301 4.87 8.92 -10.19
CA THR A 301 3.68 8.60 -9.40
C THR A 301 3.82 7.19 -8.83
N PRO A 302 3.23 6.87 -7.67
CA PRO A 302 3.31 5.52 -7.14
C PRO A 302 2.73 4.51 -8.13
N ILE A 303 3.50 3.47 -8.47
CA ILE A 303 3.06 2.41 -9.41
C ILE A 303 1.94 1.56 -8.81
N TYR A 304 1.92 1.48 -7.48
CA TYR A 304 0.93 0.75 -6.71
C TYR A 304 0.83 1.35 -5.30
N GLN A 305 -0.38 1.37 -4.72
CA GLN A 305 -0.65 1.97 -3.41
C GLN A 305 -1.42 1.00 -2.52
N PRO A 306 -0.76 -0.05 -2.00
CA PRO A 306 -1.37 -0.96 -1.06
C PRO A 306 -1.79 -0.21 0.20
N VAL A 307 -3.03 -0.47 0.63
CA VAL A 307 -3.50 -0.06 1.94
C VAL A 307 -3.33 -1.26 2.85
N GLU A 308 -2.49 -1.12 3.88
CA GLU A 308 -2.27 -2.19 4.83
C GLU A 308 -3.56 -2.46 5.62
N PRO A 309 -4.18 -3.65 5.50
CA PRO A 309 -5.49 -3.92 6.12
C PRO A 309 -5.48 -3.84 7.65
N GLN A 310 -4.28 -3.91 8.24
CA GLN A 310 -4.05 -3.94 9.68
C GLN A 310 -3.89 -2.56 10.28
N THR A 311 -3.41 -1.56 9.54
CA THR A 311 -3.15 -0.19 10.03
C THR A 311 -3.99 0.85 9.31
N GLY A 312 -4.52 0.54 8.12
CA GLY A 312 -5.15 1.52 7.23
C GLY A 312 -4.13 2.46 6.59
N LEU A 313 -2.83 2.23 6.81
CA LEU A 313 -1.76 3.03 6.23
C LEU A 313 -1.63 2.69 4.74
N THR A 314 -1.68 3.72 3.90
CA THR A 314 -1.31 3.60 2.50
C THR A 314 0.21 3.61 2.39
N VAL A 315 0.78 2.55 1.80
CA VAL A 315 2.23 2.41 1.59
C VAL A 315 2.50 2.56 0.09
N PRO A 316 2.63 3.79 -0.45
CA PRO A 316 2.85 3.98 -1.87
C PRO A 316 4.18 3.37 -2.30
N ILE A 317 4.15 2.53 -3.33
CA ILE A 317 5.34 1.95 -3.94
C ILE A 317 5.83 2.92 -5.02
N VAL A 318 6.97 3.56 -4.77
CA VAL A 318 7.49 4.65 -5.61
C VAL A 318 8.81 4.31 -6.28
N ALA A 319 9.50 3.27 -5.81
CA ALA A 319 10.77 2.86 -6.40
C ALA A 319 11.01 1.35 -6.25
N ALA A 320 11.90 0.83 -7.09
CA ALA A 320 12.40 -0.52 -7.02
C ALA A 320 13.90 -0.53 -7.32
N GLN A 321 14.64 -1.36 -6.60
CA GLN A 321 16.03 -1.69 -6.88
C GLN A 321 16.10 -3.16 -7.25
N TRP A 322 17.00 -3.48 -8.17
CA TRP A 322 17.34 -4.85 -8.49
C TRP A 322 18.83 -5.03 -8.74
N GLY A 323 19.29 -6.27 -8.63
CA GLY A 323 20.63 -6.67 -9.02
C GLY A 323 20.80 -8.19 -9.08
N PRO A 324 21.90 -8.66 -9.68
CA PRO A 324 22.10 -10.07 -9.97
C PRO A 324 22.32 -10.87 -8.69
N ILE A 325 21.65 -12.02 -8.63
CA ILE A 325 22.00 -13.12 -7.73
C ILE A 325 22.35 -14.33 -8.61
N PRO A 326 22.98 -15.38 -8.08
CA PRO A 326 23.25 -16.58 -8.88
C PRO A 326 21.98 -17.05 -9.59
N GLY A 327 22.02 -17.22 -10.91
CA GLY A 327 20.91 -17.71 -11.73
C GLY A 327 19.65 -16.82 -11.76
N GLY A 328 19.69 -15.57 -11.31
CA GLY A 328 18.50 -14.74 -11.20
C GLY A 328 18.74 -13.28 -10.85
N VAL A 329 17.67 -12.64 -10.36
CA VAL A 329 17.67 -11.25 -9.93
C VAL A 329 17.01 -11.13 -8.55
N TRP A 330 17.62 -10.34 -7.67
CA TRP A 330 17.00 -9.92 -6.42
C TRP A 330 16.34 -8.56 -6.59
N ILE A 331 15.11 -8.41 -6.09
CA ILE A 331 14.30 -7.21 -6.22
C ILE A 331 13.89 -6.73 -4.83
N THR A 332 14.05 -5.44 -4.58
CA THR A 332 13.57 -4.75 -3.37
C THR A 332 12.76 -3.53 -3.77
N PHE A 333 11.55 -3.39 -3.22
CA PHE A 333 10.68 -2.24 -3.45
C PHE A 333 10.82 -1.20 -2.34
N TYR A 334 10.50 0.05 -2.66
CA TYR A 334 10.63 1.17 -1.74
C TYR A 334 9.38 2.04 -1.71
N THR A 335 9.14 2.57 -0.52
CA THR A 335 8.16 3.63 -0.23
C THR A 335 8.91 4.91 0.16
N PRO A 336 8.30 6.10 0.07
CA PRO A 336 8.89 7.31 0.61
C PRO A 336 9.25 7.12 2.09
N ALA A 337 10.43 7.57 2.49
CA ALA A 337 10.90 7.45 3.87
C ALA A 337 9.89 8.04 4.87
N GLU A 338 9.24 9.14 4.48
CA GLU A 338 8.23 9.86 5.25
C GLU A 338 6.99 8.99 5.56
N THR A 339 6.69 7.96 4.75
CA THR A 339 5.59 7.02 5.02
C THR A 339 5.80 6.27 6.34
N LEU A 340 7.04 6.12 6.81
CA LEU A 340 7.33 5.52 8.12
C LEU A 340 6.87 6.38 9.32
N MET A 341 6.49 7.64 9.09
CA MET A 341 6.09 8.59 10.15
C MET A 341 4.58 8.54 10.47
N GLN A 342 3.85 7.55 9.97
CA GLN A 342 2.48 7.16 10.37
C GLN A 342 1.48 8.31 10.53
N GLY A 343 1.42 9.23 9.55
CA GLY A 343 0.35 10.23 9.45
C GLY A 343 0.50 11.48 10.32
N ARG A 344 1.64 11.67 11.01
CA ARG A 344 2.03 13.00 11.52
C ARG A 344 2.57 13.83 10.36
N GLN A 345 2.33 15.14 10.36
CA GLN A 345 3.08 16.08 9.50
C GLN A 345 4.41 16.34 10.20
N PRO A 346 5.52 15.73 9.74
CA PRO A 346 6.80 15.90 10.40
C PRO A 346 7.32 17.31 10.18
N ASN A 347 7.91 17.90 11.22
CA ASN A 347 8.55 19.20 11.06
C ASN A 347 9.84 19.07 10.21
N GLU A 348 10.38 20.19 9.76
CA GLU A 348 11.54 20.20 8.85
C GLU A 348 12.78 19.53 9.46
N LEU A 349 12.98 19.67 10.78
CA LEU A 349 14.10 19.07 11.51
C LEU A 349 13.97 17.54 11.61
N GLU A 350 12.77 17.03 11.87
CA GLU A 350 12.47 15.59 11.90
C GLU A 350 12.64 14.96 10.51
N LEU A 351 12.15 15.65 9.46
CA LEU A 351 12.35 15.24 8.07
C LEU A 351 13.83 15.22 7.70
N GLN A 352 14.59 16.24 8.13
CA GLN A 352 16.01 16.31 7.89
C GLN A 352 16.73 15.16 8.60
N GLY A 353 16.47 14.93 9.88
CA GLY A 353 17.05 13.81 10.63
C GLY A 353 16.69 12.44 10.05
N LEU A 354 15.45 12.27 9.56
CA LEU A 354 15.04 11.06 8.86
C LEU A 354 15.86 10.87 7.57
N ARG A 355 15.94 11.90 6.72
CA ARG A 355 16.68 11.87 5.45
C ARG A 355 18.19 11.70 5.65
N GLU A 356 18.73 12.20 6.75
CA GLU A 356 20.14 11.99 7.11
C GLU A 356 20.42 10.54 7.48
N ARG A 357 19.50 9.88 8.19
CA ARG A 357 19.64 8.47 8.63
C ARG A 357 19.32 7.44 7.55
N ILE A 358 18.19 7.59 6.85
CA ILE A 358 17.65 6.59 5.93
C ILE A 358 17.48 7.07 4.48
N GLY A 359 17.68 8.36 4.21
CA GLY A 359 17.48 8.94 2.88
C GLY A 359 16.01 9.18 2.55
N TRP A 360 15.68 9.11 1.25
CA TRP A 360 14.34 9.36 0.73
C TRP A 360 13.49 8.10 0.54
N LEU A 361 14.12 6.92 0.57
CA LEU A 361 13.48 5.66 0.23
C LEU A 361 13.64 4.70 1.40
N ALA A 362 12.52 4.17 1.89
CA ALA A 362 12.49 3.11 2.89
C ALA A 362 12.15 1.77 2.20
N PRO A 363 12.93 0.71 2.43
CA PRO A 363 12.66 -0.58 1.83
C PRO A 363 11.37 -1.18 2.41
N VAL A 364 10.58 -1.78 1.54
CA VAL A 364 9.38 -2.55 1.90
C VAL A 364 9.80 -4.01 2.12
N SER A 365 9.16 -4.73 3.05
CA SER A 365 9.51 -6.09 3.48
C SER A 365 9.39 -7.20 2.41
N SER A 366 9.03 -6.85 1.17
CA SER A 366 8.67 -7.77 0.10
C SER A 366 9.83 -8.16 -0.84
N GLY A 367 11.07 -8.20 -0.33
CA GLY A 367 12.23 -8.66 -1.11
C GLY A 367 11.96 -9.99 -1.82
N ALA A 368 12.26 -10.08 -3.12
CA ALA A 368 11.95 -11.24 -3.94
C ALA A 368 13.13 -11.64 -4.84
N GLY A 369 13.51 -12.91 -4.81
CA GLY A 369 14.49 -13.51 -5.70
C GLY A 369 13.81 -14.28 -6.82
N LEU A 370 13.97 -13.82 -8.07
CA LEU A 370 13.41 -14.47 -9.25
C LEU A 370 14.52 -15.18 -10.03
N ARG A 371 14.31 -16.45 -10.36
CA ARG A 371 15.19 -17.22 -11.27
C ARG A 371 14.80 -16.90 -12.71
N PHE A 372 15.80 -16.72 -13.58
CA PHE A 372 15.51 -16.44 -14.99
C PHE A 372 14.81 -17.64 -15.64
N GLY A 373 13.80 -17.36 -16.46
CA GLY A 373 13.04 -18.38 -17.19
C GLY A 373 12.09 -19.23 -16.35
N GLN A 374 12.08 -19.08 -15.02
CA GLN A 374 11.20 -19.86 -14.14
C GLN A 374 10.05 -19.02 -13.59
N PRO A 375 8.82 -19.54 -13.55
CA PRO A 375 7.72 -18.90 -12.83
C PRO A 375 8.04 -18.79 -11.33
N TYR A 376 7.81 -17.60 -10.77
CA TYR A 376 7.86 -17.33 -9.34
C TYR A 376 6.44 -17.35 -8.78
N ALA A 377 6.25 -18.03 -7.64
CA ALA A 377 4.99 -18.06 -6.91
C ALA A 377 5.02 -17.01 -5.78
N PRO A 378 4.32 -15.87 -5.92
CA PRO A 378 4.34 -14.82 -4.90
C PRO A 378 3.60 -15.26 -3.64
N SER A 379 4.09 -14.84 -2.47
CA SER A 379 3.43 -15.14 -1.17
C SER A 379 2.13 -14.37 -0.94
N SER A 380 1.83 -13.36 -1.76
CA SER A 380 0.59 -12.58 -1.68
C SER A 380 0.26 -11.92 -3.02
N GLU A 381 -1.02 -11.59 -3.22
CA GLU A 381 -1.47 -10.82 -4.39
C GLU A 381 -0.79 -9.45 -4.46
N GLN A 382 -0.56 -8.82 -3.31
CA GLN A 382 0.20 -7.57 -3.21
C GLN A 382 1.60 -7.72 -3.83
N THR A 383 2.32 -8.79 -3.48
CA THR A 383 3.65 -9.09 -4.02
C THR A 383 3.58 -9.38 -5.52
N ARG A 384 2.55 -10.10 -5.97
CA ARG A 384 2.31 -10.37 -7.39
C ARG A 384 2.15 -9.07 -8.18
N VAL A 385 1.28 -8.17 -7.73
CA VAL A 385 1.03 -6.87 -8.39
C VAL A 385 2.31 -6.05 -8.46
N MET A 386 3.06 -5.93 -7.37
CA MET A 386 4.33 -5.20 -7.33
C MET A 386 5.35 -5.74 -8.35
N LEU A 387 5.53 -7.07 -8.38
CA LEU A 387 6.45 -7.73 -9.31
C LEU A 387 6.00 -7.59 -10.77
N CYS A 388 4.71 -7.85 -11.06
CA CYS A 388 4.16 -7.67 -12.40
C CYS A 388 4.30 -6.22 -12.90
N SER A 389 4.08 -5.23 -12.03
CA SER A 389 4.25 -3.82 -12.37
C SER A 389 5.70 -3.46 -12.72
N LEU A 390 6.68 -4.01 -12.00
CA LEU A 390 8.09 -3.81 -12.32
C LEU A 390 8.48 -4.52 -13.62
N ILE A 391 8.08 -5.78 -13.79
CA ILE A 391 8.35 -6.57 -15.00
C ILE A 391 7.72 -5.90 -16.24
N ALA A 392 6.49 -5.43 -16.14
CA ALA A 392 5.84 -4.68 -17.21
C ALA A 392 6.61 -3.38 -17.53
N THR A 393 7.08 -2.65 -16.50
CA THR A 393 7.92 -1.46 -16.70
C THR A 393 9.21 -1.79 -17.45
N TRP A 394 9.90 -2.88 -17.08
CA TRP A 394 11.10 -3.36 -17.77
C TRP A 394 10.83 -3.71 -19.23
N ILE A 395 9.83 -4.56 -19.49
CA ILE A 395 9.44 -4.99 -20.85
C ILE A 395 9.05 -3.78 -21.73
N LEU A 396 8.33 -2.80 -21.18
CA LEU A 396 7.97 -1.60 -21.92
C LEU A 396 9.21 -0.74 -22.19
N SER A 397 10.12 -0.61 -21.23
CA SER A 397 11.32 0.24 -21.35
C SER A 397 12.33 -0.26 -22.39
N THR A 398 12.29 -1.54 -22.71
CA THR A 398 13.15 -2.19 -23.73
C THR A 398 12.53 -2.21 -25.13
N GLN A 399 11.30 -1.71 -25.29
CA GLN A 399 10.61 -1.64 -26.58
C GLN A 399 10.89 -0.34 -27.34
N PRO A 400 10.78 -0.33 -28.69
CA PRO A 400 11.02 0.87 -29.51
C PRO A 400 10.11 2.08 -29.23
N ASP A 401 8.99 1.84 -28.56
CA ASP A 401 8.02 2.85 -28.15
C ASP A 401 8.46 3.62 -26.88
N ALA A 402 9.49 3.14 -26.17
CA ALA A 402 10.09 3.88 -25.07
C ALA A 402 11.13 4.87 -25.62
N GLU A 403 11.02 6.12 -25.18
CA GLU A 403 12.06 7.12 -25.35
C GLU A 403 12.88 7.17 -24.07
N VAL A 404 14.19 6.93 -24.19
CA VAL A 404 15.13 6.97 -23.07
C VAL A 404 16.16 8.06 -23.33
N THR A 405 16.14 9.11 -22.52
CA THR A 405 17.13 10.20 -22.58
C THR A 405 18.02 10.19 -21.34
N GLU A 406 19.28 10.58 -21.49
CA GLU A 406 20.20 10.73 -20.36
C GLU A 406 20.28 12.19 -19.94
N GLU A 407 20.02 12.45 -18.66
CA GLU A 407 20.09 13.78 -18.07
C GLU A 407 21.19 13.83 -17.00
N PRO A 408 21.93 14.94 -16.87
CA PRO A 408 22.92 15.08 -15.82
C PRO A 408 22.27 15.22 -14.44
N ALA A 409 22.93 14.70 -13.39
CA ALA A 409 22.56 14.97 -12.00
C ALA A 409 22.61 16.47 -11.67
N ASP A 410 22.04 16.89 -10.54
CA ASP A 410 22.11 18.30 -10.12
C ASP A 410 23.56 18.84 -9.95
N LYS A 411 23.71 20.16 -10.01
CA LYS A 411 25.04 20.82 -9.97
C LYS A 411 25.83 20.46 -8.71
N ALA A 412 25.17 20.34 -7.56
CA ALA A 412 25.83 20.02 -6.29
C ALA A 412 26.38 18.58 -6.29
N THR A 413 25.58 17.62 -6.77
CA THR A 413 25.96 16.21 -6.90
C THR A 413 27.11 16.06 -7.90
N ARG A 414 27.05 16.72 -9.05
CA ARG A 414 28.15 16.68 -10.02
C ARG A 414 29.47 17.22 -9.44
N LYS A 415 29.42 18.34 -8.72
CA LYS A 415 30.60 18.88 -8.02
C LYS A 415 31.15 17.91 -6.97
N ALA A 416 30.29 17.21 -6.24
CA ALA A 416 30.72 16.21 -5.27
C ALA A 416 31.43 15.02 -5.94
N TYR A 417 30.92 14.55 -7.09
CA TYR A 417 31.56 13.48 -7.87
C TYR A 417 32.92 13.92 -8.42
N GLN A 418 33.02 15.15 -8.94
CA GLN A 418 34.28 15.71 -9.41
C GLN A 418 35.34 15.76 -8.29
N ARG A 419 34.97 16.22 -7.08
CA ARG A 419 35.88 16.23 -5.92
C ARG A 419 36.35 14.85 -5.49
N ALA A 420 35.55 13.82 -5.77
CA ALA A 420 35.88 12.42 -5.48
C ALA A 420 36.53 11.70 -6.67
N ASN A 421 36.90 12.41 -7.75
CA ASN A 421 37.43 11.84 -8.99
C ASN A 421 36.53 10.74 -9.60
N ARG A 422 35.20 10.89 -9.47
CA ARG A 422 34.20 9.98 -10.03
C ARG A 422 33.60 10.58 -11.31
N PRO A 423 33.22 9.75 -12.30
CA PRO A 423 32.57 10.22 -13.52
C PRO A 423 31.24 10.92 -13.21
N ALA A 424 30.90 11.95 -13.99
CA ALA A 424 29.68 12.71 -13.77
C ALA A 424 28.44 11.80 -13.86
N PRO A 425 27.59 11.75 -12.81
CA PRO A 425 26.47 10.83 -12.80
C PRO A 425 25.32 11.33 -13.69
N THR A 426 24.69 10.39 -14.40
CA THR A 426 23.51 10.63 -15.23
C THR A 426 22.30 9.85 -14.70
N VAL A 427 21.10 10.32 -15.07
CA VAL A 427 19.81 9.66 -14.84
C VAL A 427 19.15 9.41 -16.18
N ARG A 428 18.55 8.22 -16.36
CA ARG A 428 17.79 7.88 -17.56
C ARG A 428 16.32 8.24 -17.37
N LEU A 429 15.81 9.18 -18.16
CA LEU A 429 14.38 9.48 -18.21
C LEU A 429 13.70 8.52 -19.18
N VAL A 430 12.69 7.80 -18.72
CA VAL A 430 11.90 6.90 -19.56
C VAL A 430 10.53 7.49 -19.79
N ARG A 431 10.21 7.77 -21.05
CA ARG A 431 8.94 8.37 -21.51
C ARG A 431 8.32 7.54 -22.62
N LEU A 432 7.03 7.73 -22.84
CA LEU A 432 6.38 7.19 -24.03
C LEU A 432 6.81 8.05 -25.22
N ARG A 433 7.38 7.40 -26.25
CA ARG A 433 7.64 8.07 -27.52
C ARG A 433 6.31 8.57 -28.08
N ARG A 434 6.21 9.88 -28.25
CA ARG A 434 5.06 10.50 -28.92
C ARG A 434 5.05 9.95 -30.35
N LYS A 435 3.98 9.24 -30.74
CA LYS A 435 3.80 8.88 -32.15
C LYS A 435 3.71 10.21 -32.92
N GLN A 436 4.73 10.56 -33.69
CA GLN A 436 4.52 11.43 -34.84
C GLN A 436 3.42 10.75 -35.67
N GLN A 437 2.36 11.48 -36.01
CA GLN A 437 1.29 10.97 -36.86
C GLN A 437 1.92 10.22 -38.04
N ALA A 438 1.49 8.98 -38.24
CA ALA A 438 1.90 8.23 -39.41
C ALA A 438 1.35 8.96 -40.64
N ARG A 439 2.26 9.64 -41.33
CA ARG A 439 2.59 9.44 -42.76
C ARG A 439 1.58 8.55 -43.49
N GLN A 440 0.97 9.10 -44.54
CA GLN A 440 0.09 8.42 -45.50
C GLN A 440 0.58 7.00 -45.80
N ASP A 441 -0.33 6.04 -45.68
CA ASP A 441 -0.13 4.64 -46.04
C ASP A 441 0.47 4.57 -47.45
N SER A 442 1.68 4.01 -47.56
CA SER A 442 2.20 3.57 -48.86
C SER A 442 1.57 2.21 -49.17
N PRO A 443 0.97 2.02 -50.36
CA PRO A 443 0.27 0.79 -50.70
C PRO A 443 1.30 -0.25 -51.10
N ASP A 444 1.85 -0.99 -50.13
CA ASP A 444 2.72 -2.12 -50.45
C ASP A 444 1.91 -3.42 -50.41
N GLY A 445 1.89 -4.08 -51.56
CA GLY A 445 1.02 -5.18 -51.90
C GLY A 445 1.41 -6.44 -51.16
N THR A 446 0.58 -6.84 -50.20
CA THR A 446 0.43 -8.25 -49.85
C THR A 446 -1.03 -8.46 -49.51
N THR A 447 -1.66 -9.47 -50.13
CA THR A 447 -3.10 -9.77 -50.08
C THR A 447 -3.60 -9.86 -48.64
N THR A 448 -4.01 -8.72 -48.09
CA THR A 448 -4.47 -8.57 -46.72
C THR A 448 -5.98 -8.53 -46.77
N ARG A 449 -6.62 -9.35 -45.92
CA ARG A 449 -8.07 -9.39 -45.75
C ARG A 449 -8.59 -7.96 -45.52
N VAL A 450 -9.35 -7.42 -46.47
CA VAL A 450 -9.90 -6.06 -46.38
C VAL A 450 -11.03 -6.09 -45.36
N TYR A 451 -10.83 -5.44 -44.21
CA TYR A 451 -11.84 -5.35 -43.17
C TYR A 451 -12.81 -4.20 -43.47
N THR A 452 -14.11 -4.40 -43.31
CA THR A 452 -15.13 -3.35 -43.56
C THR A 452 -15.52 -2.55 -42.32
N ARG A 453 -14.94 -2.86 -41.15
CA ARG A 453 -15.22 -2.21 -39.87
C ARG A 453 -13.93 -1.94 -39.10
N ARG A 454 -13.96 -0.96 -38.20
CA ARG A 454 -12.95 -0.75 -37.16
C ARG A 454 -13.41 -1.32 -35.83
N TRP A 455 -12.50 -1.83 -35.02
CA TRP A 455 -12.80 -2.30 -33.67
C TRP A 455 -11.65 -2.05 -32.70
N TRP A 456 -11.98 -1.95 -31.42
CA TRP A 456 -11.02 -1.83 -30.33
C TRP A 456 -10.32 -3.16 -30.06
N VAL A 457 -8.99 -3.12 -29.91
CA VAL A 457 -8.17 -4.24 -29.48
C VAL A 457 -7.57 -3.87 -28.12
N ALA A 458 -7.91 -4.65 -27.08
CA ALA A 458 -7.32 -4.52 -25.76
C ALA A 458 -5.80 -4.78 -25.78
N GLY A 459 -5.09 -4.27 -24.79
CA GLY A 459 -3.66 -4.53 -24.65
C GLY A 459 -3.40 -6.00 -24.32
N PHE A 460 -2.27 -6.54 -24.78
CA PHE A 460 -1.89 -7.92 -24.47
C PHE A 460 -0.38 -8.16 -24.63
N PHE A 461 0.15 -9.15 -23.93
CA PHE A 461 1.50 -9.65 -24.18
C PHE A 461 1.53 -10.71 -25.27
N ARG A 462 2.55 -10.65 -26.11
CA ARG A 462 2.87 -11.71 -27.07
C ARG A 462 4.33 -12.13 -26.98
N GLN A 463 4.60 -13.37 -27.38
CA GLN A 463 5.95 -13.89 -27.54
C GLN A 463 6.49 -13.52 -28.91
N GLN A 464 7.25 -12.42 -28.98
CA GLN A 464 7.83 -11.92 -30.22
C GLN A 464 9.11 -12.73 -30.57
N PRO A 465 9.18 -13.38 -31.75
CA PRO A 465 10.42 -13.97 -32.23
C PRO A 465 11.49 -12.90 -32.47
N TYR A 466 12.74 -13.19 -32.09
CA TYR A 466 13.91 -12.33 -32.30
C TYR A 466 15.21 -13.14 -32.41
N GLY A 467 16.34 -12.44 -32.64
CA GLY A 467 17.67 -13.05 -32.76
C GLY A 467 17.93 -13.72 -34.12
N PRO A 468 19.11 -14.32 -34.30
CA PRO A 468 19.47 -15.05 -35.52
C PRO A 468 18.42 -16.11 -35.85
N GLY A 469 17.91 -16.10 -37.08
CA GLY A 469 16.90 -17.05 -37.54
C GLY A 469 15.56 -17.00 -36.77
N ARG A 470 15.28 -15.94 -35.98
CA ARG A 470 14.05 -15.81 -35.18
C ARG A 470 13.85 -16.93 -34.14
N ALA A 471 14.94 -17.59 -33.73
CA ALA A 471 14.92 -18.73 -32.82
C ALA A 471 14.57 -18.35 -31.36
N LEU A 472 14.87 -17.12 -30.95
CA LEU A 472 14.66 -16.66 -29.58
C LEU A 472 13.27 -16.03 -29.43
N ARG A 473 12.72 -16.04 -28.20
CA ARG A 473 11.42 -15.45 -27.86
C ARG A 473 11.57 -14.42 -26.76
N ARG A 474 10.94 -13.25 -26.93
CA ARG A 474 10.85 -12.21 -25.89
C ARG A 474 9.41 -11.78 -25.72
N ARG A 475 9.00 -11.45 -24.50
CA ARG A 475 7.69 -10.83 -24.29
C ARG A 475 7.70 -9.40 -24.83
N THR A 476 6.62 -9.03 -25.50
CA THR A 476 6.39 -7.68 -26.01
C THR A 476 4.95 -7.31 -25.74
N TYR A 477 4.73 -6.11 -25.21
CA TYR A 477 3.40 -5.60 -24.92
C TYR A 477 2.84 -4.87 -26.14
N VAL A 478 1.74 -5.37 -26.69
CA VAL A 478 1.00 -4.67 -27.74
C VAL A 478 0.02 -3.72 -27.06
N ARG A 479 0.23 -2.41 -27.23
CA ARG A 479 -0.66 -1.39 -26.65
C ARG A 479 -2.08 -1.51 -27.19
N PRO A 480 -3.11 -1.14 -26.39
CA PRO A 480 -4.47 -1.06 -26.90
C PRO A 480 -4.54 -0.11 -28.10
N HIS A 481 -5.24 -0.52 -29.16
CA HIS A 481 -5.35 0.24 -30.41
C HIS A 481 -6.62 -0.10 -31.18
N ILE A 482 -6.98 0.76 -32.14
CA ILE A 482 -8.06 0.49 -33.09
C ILE A 482 -7.48 -0.24 -34.31
N LYS A 483 -8.13 -1.31 -34.74
CA LYS A 483 -7.78 -2.06 -35.96
C LYS A 483 -8.89 -1.91 -37.00
N GLY A 484 -8.52 -1.86 -38.28
CA GLY A 484 -9.43 -1.69 -39.43
C GLY A 484 -9.12 -0.42 -40.25
N PRO A 485 -9.68 -0.26 -41.46
CA PRO A 485 -9.44 0.92 -42.31
C PRO A 485 -9.86 2.21 -41.62
N ALA A 486 -9.09 3.29 -41.80
CA ALA A 486 -9.30 4.55 -41.10
C ALA A 486 -10.69 5.18 -41.37
N ASP A 487 -11.25 4.90 -42.54
CA ASP A 487 -12.55 5.35 -43.06
C ASP A 487 -13.73 4.44 -42.68
N ALA A 488 -13.48 3.23 -42.16
CA ALA A 488 -14.54 2.29 -41.80
C ALA A 488 -15.26 2.65 -40.48
N PRO A 489 -16.55 2.30 -40.29
CA PRO A 489 -17.26 2.57 -39.04
C PRO A 489 -16.66 1.82 -37.84
N LEU A 490 -16.57 2.50 -36.69
CA LEU A 490 -16.09 1.91 -35.43
C LEU A 490 -17.21 1.13 -34.76
N ILE A 491 -16.94 -0.13 -34.39
CA ILE A 491 -17.81 -0.91 -33.52
C ILE A 491 -17.73 -0.28 -32.13
N LEU A 492 -18.77 0.46 -31.77
CA LEU A 492 -18.94 1.06 -30.45
C LEU A 492 -19.42 -0.02 -29.48
N THR A 493 -18.70 -0.20 -28.38
CA THR A 493 -19.13 -0.96 -27.21
C THR A 493 -19.53 0.02 -26.12
N ASP A 494 -20.41 -0.36 -25.19
CA ASP A 494 -20.84 0.49 -24.05
C ASP A 494 -19.68 0.86 -23.08
N GLN A 495 -18.47 0.38 -23.34
CA GLN A 495 -17.27 0.67 -22.56
C GLN A 495 -16.44 1.79 -23.20
N VAL A 496 -16.20 2.85 -22.41
CA VAL A 496 -15.31 3.97 -22.78
C VAL A 496 -13.88 3.63 -22.35
N HIS A 497 -12.99 3.43 -23.33
CA HIS A 497 -11.56 3.26 -23.09
C HIS A 497 -10.81 4.58 -23.34
N VAL A 498 -10.30 5.21 -22.28
CA VAL A 498 -9.48 6.43 -22.39
C VAL A 498 -8.00 6.03 -22.42
N LEU A 499 -7.31 6.38 -23.51
CA LEU A 499 -5.84 6.26 -23.62
C LEU A 499 -5.22 7.62 -23.28
N GLY A 500 -4.82 7.80 -22.03
CA GLY A 500 -4.12 9.00 -21.54
C GLY A 500 -4.72 9.58 -20.25
N ASP A 501 -3.96 10.44 -19.58
CA ASP A 501 -4.37 11.10 -18.33
C ASP A 501 -5.61 11.99 -18.55
N ALA A 502 -6.66 11.76 -17.76
CA ALA A 502 -7.89 12.56 -17.76
C ALA A 502 -7.66 14.02 -17.31
N ARG A 503 -6.50 14.33 -16.73
CA ARG A 503 -6.18 15.67 -16.20
C ARG A 503 -5.60 16.65 -17.21
N ARG A 504 -5.33 16.25 -18.46
CA ARG A 504 -4.94 17.20 -19.53
C ARG A 504 -6.13 17.60 -20.41
N ARG A 505 -7.22 18.03 -19.81
CA ARG A 505 -8.22 18.85 -20.52
C ARG A 505 -8.03 20.31 -20.12
N HIS A 506 -7.69 21.10 -21.13
CA HIS A 506 -7.62 22.56 -21.17
C HIS A 506 -6.39 23.23 -20.54
N GLU A 507 -5.49 23.68 -21.41
CA GLU A 507 -5.26 25.11 -21.59
C GLU A 507 -5.07 25.38 -23.10
N PRO A 508 -5.59 26.49 -23.64
CA PRO A 508 -5.54 26.84 -25.06
C PRO A 508 -4.12 27.11 -25.57
#